data_AF-A0A497JDV8-F1
#
_entry.id   AF-A0A497JDV8-F1
#
_cell.length_a   1.000
_cell.length_b   1.000
_cell.length_c   1.000
_cell.angle_alpha   90.00
_cell.angle_beta   90.00
_cell.angle_gamma   90.00
#
_symmetry.space_group_name_H-M   'P 1'
#
loop_
_entity.id
_entity.type
_entity.pdbx_description
1 polymer ?
#
loop_
_entity_poly.entity_id
_entity_poly.type
_entity_poly.pdbx_seq_one_letter_code
_entity_poly.pdbx_strand_id
1 'polypeptide(L)'
;MPVASKEWEHGENAYKELSMCVFDAINNDEPDVATICAYGLLHLAQAEKGSYWGYKGAYNYNTAMETVKTALRFIKEKGGVGMWLEKMYKEMLEEYEKETGMKIR
;
A
#
# COMPACT_ATOMS: atom_id res chain seq x y z
N MET A 1 -29.14 -1.73 -12.67
CA MET A 1 -28.93 -2.77 -11.63
C MET A 1 -28.02 -2.18 -10.56
N PRO A 2 -28.45 -2.08 -9.28
CA PRO A 2 -27.67 -1.47 -8.21
C PRO A 2 -26.93 -2.58 -7.43
N VAL A 3 -25.82 -3.06 -7.98
CA VAL A 3 -24.85 -3.92 -7.26
C VAL A 3 -23.59 -3.12 -6.90
N ALA A 4 -23.33 -2.06 -7.67
CA ALA A 4 -22.12 -1.25 -7.58
C ALA A 4 -21.95 -0.45 -6.27
N SER A 5 -22.97 -0.22 -5.43
CA SER A 5 -22.81 0.69 -4.27
C SER A 5 -22.07 0.05 -3.08
N LYS A 6 -22.33 -1.23 -2.77
CA LYS A 6 -21.72 -1.90 -1.61
C LYS A 6 -20.28 -2.30 -1.86
N GLU A 7 -19.99 -2.87 -3.02
CA GLU A 7 -18.62 -3.26 -3.41
C GLU A 7 -17.69 -2.03 -3.48
N TRP A 8 -18.23 -0.88 -3.88
CA TRP A 8 -17.54 0.40 -3.90
C TRP A 8 -17.21 0.92 -2.50
N GLU A 9 -18.16 0.88 -1.57
CA GLU A 9 -17.93 1.24 -0.16
C GLU A 9 -16.91 0.32 0.52
N HIS A 10 -16.94 -0.98 0.23
CA HIS A 10 -15.95 -1.91 0.78
C HIS A 10 -14.53 -1.65 0.26
N GLY A 11 -14.40 -1.31 -1.02
CA GLY A 11 -13.13 -0.95 -1.63
C GLY A 11 -12.52 0.33 -1.08
N GLU A 12 -13.30 1.41 -0.99
CA GLU A 12 -12.86 2.67 -0.37
C GLU A 12 -12.42 2.46 1.08
N ASN A 13 -13.20 1.68 1.84
CA ASN A 13 -12.83 1.34 3.22
C ASN A 13 -11.53 0.55 3.29
N ALA A 14 -11.30 -0.41 2.39
CA ALA A 14 -10.05 -1.18 2.39
C ALA A 14 -8.82 -0.28 2.16
N TYR A 15 -8.87 0.65 1.20
CA TYR A 15 -7.80 1.63 1.00
C TYR A 15 -7.55 2.47 2.26
N LYS A 16 -8.62 2.94 2.89
CA LYS A 16 -8.55 3.76 4.11
C LYS A 16 -7.92 2.98 5.26
N GLU A 17 -8.42 1.80 5.57
CA GLU A 17 -7.95 0.99 6.70
C GLU A 17 -6.49 0.55 6.52
N LEU A 18 -6.10 0.16 5.30
CA LEU A 18 -4.71 -0.20 5.01
C LEU A 18 -3.78 1.01 5.09
N SER A 19 -4.21 2.17 4.59
CA SER A 19 -3.42 3.41 4.70
C SER A 19 -3.26 3.83 6.16
N MET A 20 -4.34 3.76 6.95
CA MET A 20 -4.30 4.04 8.38
C MET A 20 -3.36 3.08 9.11
N CYS A 21 -3.42 1.78 8.82
CA CYS A 21 -2.50 0.81 9.40
C CYS A 21 -1.03 1.16 9.11
N VAL A 22 -0.70 1.58 7.88
CA VAL A 22 0.67 2.01 7.54
C VAL A 22 1.08 3.21 8.40
N PHE A 23 0.24 4.23 8.51
CA PHE A 23 0.59 5.42 9.30
C PHE A 23 0.70 5.12 10.80
N ASP A 24 -0.19 4.29 11.33
CA ASP A 24 -0.14 3.87 12.74
C ASP A 24 1.13 3.07 13.03
N ALA A 25 1.51 2.14 12.13
CA ALA A 25 2.75 1.39 12.25
C ALA A 25 4.00 2.28 12.19
N ILE A 26 4.01 3.28 11.30
CA ILE A 26 5.09 4.27 11.23
C ILE A 26 5.17 5.09 12.53
N ASN A 27 4.03 5.55 13.05
CA ASN A 27 3.96 6.34 14.28
C ASN A 27 4.40 5.55 15.51
N ASN A 28 4.15 4.24 15.53
CA ASN A 28 4.53 3.34 16.61
C ASN A 28 5.93 2.72 16.46
N ASP A 29 6.66 3.10 15.41
CA ASP A 29 7.99 2.57 15.09
C ASP A 29 8.05 1.05 14.79
N GLU A 30 7.05 0.55 14.07
CA GLU A 30 6.85 -0.88 13.79
C GLU A 30 7.08 -1.23 12.29
N PRO A 31 8.33 -1.44 11.83
CA PRO A 31 8.64 -1.70 10.42
C PRO A 31 8.01 -2.99 9.88
N ASP A 32 7.88 -4.02 10.72
CA ASP A 32 7.25 -5.29 10.33
C ASP A 32 5.75 -5.10 10.03
N VAL A 33 5.04 -4.33 10.86
CA VAL A 33 3.61 -4.03 10.66
C VAL A 33 3.42 -3.10 9.46
N ALA A 34 4.28 -2.09 9.31
CA ALA A 34 4.27 -1.20 8.15
C ALA A 34 4.44 -2.00 6.85
N THR A 35 5.28 -3.04 6.84
CA THR A 35 5.48 -3.92 5.69
C THR A 35 4.22 -4.69 5.34
N ILE A 36 3.56 -5.32 6.32
CA ILE A 36 2.34 -6.10 6.10
C ILE A 36 1.24 -5.23 5.51
N CYS A 37 1.02 -4.05 6.10
CA CYS A 37 -0.06 -3.17 5.68
C CYS A 37 0.24 -2.49 4.33
N ALA A 38 1.49 -2.08 4.08
CA ALA A 38 1.88 -1.53 2.79
C ALA A 38 1.82 -2.57 1.67
N TYR A 39 2.14 -3.84 1.97
CA TYR A 39 2.04 -4.92 0.98
C TYR A 39 0.59 -5.13 0.56
N GLY A 40 -0.33 -5.22 1.52
CA GLY A 40 -1.76 -5.31 1.22
C GLY A 40 -2.27 -4.10 0.41
N LEU A 41 -1.82 -2.89 0.76
CA LEU A 41 -2.20 -1.66 0.06
C LEU A 41 -1.70 -1.62 -1.39
N LEU A 42 -0.47 -2.07 -1.64
CA LEU A 42 0.11 -2.17 -2.98
C LEU A 42 -0.70 -3.13 -3.86
N HIS A 43 -0.99 -4.33 -3.35
CA HIS A 43 -1.75 -5.34 -4.09
C HIS A 43 -3.18 -4.91 -4.37
N LEU A 44 -3.83 -4.22 -3.42
CA LEU A 44 -5.15 -3.63 -3.64
C LEU A 44 -5.12 -2.60 -4.78
N ALA A 45 -4.11 -1.73 -4.79
CA ALA A 45 -3.94 -0.73 -5.83
C ALA A 45 -3.66 -1.34 -7.21
N GLN A 46 -2.84 -2.37 -7.28
CA GLN A 46 -2.57 -3.11 -8.52
C GLN A 46 -3.78 -3.86 -9.06
N ALA A 47 -4.61 -4.42 -8.17
CA ALA A 47 -5.84 -5.11 -8.55
C ALA A 47 -6.87 -4.14 -9.14
N GLU A 48 -6.97 -2.93 -8.57
CA GLU A 48 -7.96 -1.92 -8.94
C GLU A 48 -7.51 -1.02 -10.13
N LYS A 49 -6.20 -0.83 -10.28
CA LYS A 49 -5.53 -0.02 -11.33
C LYS A 49 -6.05 1.43 -11.46
N GLY A 50 -6.61 1.99 -10.40
CA GLY A 50 -7.18 3.34 -10.41
C GLY A 50 -8.40 3.52 -11.30
N SER A 51 -8.99 2.42 -11.80
CA SER A 51 -9.96 2.44 -12.90
C SER A 51 -11.35 1.92 -12.53
N TYR A 52 -11.44 1.08 -11.50
CA TYR A 52 -12.68 0.40 -11.12
C TYR A 52 -13.69 1.37 -10.49
N TRP A 53 -13.22 2.47 -9.88
CA TRP A 53 -14.05 3.44 -9.14
C TRP A 53 -14.07 4.85 -9.73
N GLY A 54 -13.68 5.02 -10.99
CA GLY A 54 -13.65 6.32 -11.66
C GLY A 54 -12.65 7.30 -11.02
N TYR A 55 -12.99 8.59 -10.96
CA TYR A 55 -12.08 9.63 -10.42
C TYR A 55 -11.58 9.31 -9.00
N LYS A 56 -12.44 8.73 -8.15
CA LYS A 56 -12.06 8.32 -6.81
C LYS A 56 -11.10 7.13 -6.78
N GLY A 57 -11.22 6.20 -7.73
CA GLY A 57 -10.26 5.10 -7.92
C GLY A 57 -8.86 5.63 -8.19
N ALA A 58 -8.74 6.55 -9.15
CA ALA A 58 -7.46 7.21 -9.46
C ALA A 58 -6.86 7.95 -8.25
N TYR A 59 -7.70 8.64 -7.47
CA TYR A 59 -7.26 9.30 -6.24
C TYR A 59 -6.76 8.29 -5.19
N ASN A 60 -7.51 7.23 -4.95
CA ASN A 60 -7.16 6.18 -3.97
C ASN A 60 -5.87 5.46 -4.38
N TYR A 61 -5.75 5.10 -5.66
CA TYR A 61 -4.55 4.51 -6.23
C TYR A 61 -3.31 5.38 -6.01
N ASN A 62 -3.37 6.66 -6.38
CA ASN A 62 -2.23 7.57 -6.22
C ASN A 62 -1.85 7.76 -4.74
N THR A 63 -2.86 7.87 -3.87
CA THR A 63 -2.65 7.99 -2.42
C THR A 63 -2.02 6.73 -1.85
N ALA A 64 -2.47 5.54 -2.30
CA ALA A 64 -1.87 4.28 -1.93
C ALA A 64 -0.40 4.18 -2.36
N MET A 65 -0.06 4.56 -3.59
CA MET A 65 1.32 4.53 -4.07
C MET A 65 2.23 5.43 -3.22
N GLU A 66 1.82 6.67 -2.91
CA GLU A 66 2.61 7.54 -2.04
C GLU A 66 2.71 7.01 -0.60
N THR A 67 1.66 6.33 -0.11
CA THR A 67 1.67 5.68 1.21
C THR A 67 2.63 4.49 1.25
N VAL A 68 2.60 3.61 0.24
CA VAL A 68 3.53 2.48 0.09
C VAL A 68 4.97 2.96 -0.01
N LYS A 69 5.22 4.00 -0.81
CA LYS A 69 6.54 4.65 -0.90
C LYS A 69 7.02 5.17 0.44
N THR A 70 6.13 5.77 1.24
CA THR A 70 6.45 6.26 2.57
C THR A 70 6.84 5.11 3.50
N ALA A 71 6.08 4.00 3.48
CA ALA A 71 6.40 2.80 4.24
C ALA A 71 7.77 2.21 3.83
N LEU A 72 8.03 2.07 2.53
CA LEU A 72 9.30 1.54 2.02
C LEU A 72 10.51 2.36 2.49
N ARG A 73 10.39 3.70 2.51
CA ARG A 73 11.45 4.59 3.02
C ARG A 73 11.64 4.41 4.52
N PHE A 74 10.55 4.40 5.29
CA PHE A 74 10.57 4.18 6.73
C PHE A 74 11.24 2.84 7.10
N ILE A 75 10.82 1.74 6.45
CA ILE A 75 11.40 0.40 6.67
C ILE A 75 12.91 0.42 6.41
N LYS A 76 13.34 1.06 5.31
CA LYS A 76 14.75 1.21 4.99
C LYS A 76 15.52 2.02 6.03
N GLU A 77 14.96 3.13 6.49
CA GLU A 77 15.55 3.98 7.55
C GLU A 77 15.71 3.24 8.87
N LYS A 78 14.83 2.27 9.16
CA LYS A 78 14.91 1.40 10.34
C LYS A 78 15.87 0.21 10.19
N GLY A 79 16.53 0.08 9.05
CA GLY A 79 17.49 -0.99 8.79
C GLY A 79 16.86 -2.27 8.21
N GLY A 80 15.58 -2.21 7.82
CA GLY A 80 14.85 -3.33 7.23
C GLY A 80 13.77 -3.89 8.15
N VAL A 81 13.48 -5.18 7.96
CA VAL A 81 12.45 -5.94 8.68
C VAL A 81 13.05 -7.22 9.28
N GLY A 82 12.28 -7.88 10.14
CA GLY A 82 12.61 -9.23 10.58
C GLY A 82 12.78 -10.21 9.40
N MET A 83 13.66 -11.20 9.56
CA MET A 83 14.03 -12.18 8.51
C MET A 83 12.81 -12.88 7.87
N TRP A 84 11.74 -13.07 8.62
CA TRP A 84 10.49 -13.69 8.17
C TRP A 84 9.68 -12.82 7.19
N LEU A 85 9.92 -11.50 7.16
CA LEU A 85 9.31 -10.54 6.22
C LEU A 85 10.26 -10.08 5.12
N GLU A 86 11.55 -10.44 5.16
CA GLU A 86 12.53 -9.97 4.15
C GLU A 86 12.09 -10.25 2.71
N LYS A 87 11.51 -11.44 2.46
CA LYS A 87 11.01 -11.80 1.14
C LYS A 87 9.86 -10.88 0.72
N MET A 88 8.88 -10.67 1.60
CA MET A 88 7.75 -9.79 1.35
C MET A 88 8.21 -8.35 1.09
N TYR A 89 9.15 -7.85 1.88
CA TYR A 89 9.72 -6.51 1.69
C TYR A 89 10.44 -6.37 0.33
N LYS A 90 11.22 -7.37 -0.09
CA LYS A 90 11.89 -7.40 -1.40
C LYS A 90 10.88 -7.43 -2.55
N GLU A 91 9.86 -8.29 -2.44
CA GLU A 91 8.78 -8.35 -3.43
C GLU A 91 8.04 -7.00 -3.51
N MET A 92 7.73 -6.38 -2.37
CA MET A 92 7.09 -5.07 -2.31
C MET A 92 7.92 -3.98 -3.02
N LEU A 93 9.25 -3.98 -2.82
CA LEU A 93 10.16 -3.05 -3.50
C LEU A 93 10.13 -3.24 -5.02
N GLU A 94 10.26 -4.50 -5.47
CA GLU A 94 10.29 -4.85 -6.90
C GLU A 94 8.96 -4.51 -7.58
N GLU A 95 7.85 -4.84 -6.95
CA GLU A 95 6.51 -4.56 -7.46
C GLU A 95 6.20 -3.06 -7.49
N TYR A 96 6.58 -2.33 -6.44
CA TYR A 96 6.44 -0.86 -6.43
C TYR A 96 7.26 -0.21 -7.55
N GLU A 97 8.51 -0.64 -7.76
CA GLU A 97 9.35 -0.12 -8.85
C GLU A 97 8.74 -0.46 -10.21
N LYS A 98 8.23 -1.69 -10.38
CA LYS A 98 7.58 -2.11 -11.62
C LYS A 98 6.32 -1.30 -11.93
N GLU A 99 5.53 -0.98 -10.91
CA GLU A 99 4.27 -0.26 -11.07
C GLU A 99 4.50 1.24 -11.34
N THR A 100 5.50 1.85 -10.68
CA THR A 100 5.72 3.31 -10.70
C THR A 100 6.89 3.76 -11.57
N GLY A 101 7.81 2.86 -11.92
CA GLY A 101 9.12 3.17 -12.51
C GLY A 101 10.09 3.86 -11.55
N MET A 102 9.77 3.95 -10.25
CA MET A 102 10.55 4.70 -9.26
C MET A 102 11.33 3.78 -8.34
N LYS A 103 12.64 4.06 -8.19
CA LYS A 103 13.51 3.39 -7.21
C LYS A 103 13.46 4.07 -5.85
N ILE A 104 13.28 3.29 -4.79
CA ILE A 104 13.43 3.75 -3.40
C ILE A 104 14.91 3.84 -3.05
N ARG A 105 15.43 5.07 -3.01
CA ARG A 105 16.83 5.39 -2.69
C ARG A 105 17.07 5.49 -1.19
#